data_AF-A0A7K6YRC0-F1
#
_entry.id   AF-A0A7K6YRC0-F1
#
_cell.length_a   1.000
_cell.length_b   1.000
_cell.length_c   1.000
_cell.angle_alpha   90.00
_cell.angle_beta   90.00
_cell.angle_gamma   90.00
#
_symmetry.space_group_name_H-M   'P 1'
#
loop_
_entity.id
_entity.type
_entity.pdbx_description
1 polymer ?
#
loop_
_entity_poly.entity_id
_entity_poly.type
_entity_poly.pdbx_seq_one_letter_code
_entity_poly.pdbx_strand_id
1 'polypeptide(L)'
;AGSQLREIFDKINNLLSGKSVLSGGRTVSVTQHPQGLDFVYYKLAEKFVNQGEEEVASHHDAAFPIAVVASGIWELHPRVGDLFLAHLHKKCPYSVPFYPALKEGTSMEDYQRMLGYQVKDSKVEEQDHFLKRMSGLIRLYAAIIQLRWPYGNKQGAHPHGLNYGWRWLAQMLNMEPLADVTATLLLDFLEVCGNALMKQYQVQFWKVMLLIREDYIPRIEAITTSGQMGSLMRFKQFLEKCLQQKEIPLPKGALQSSFWRS
;
A
#
# COMPACT_ATOMS: atom_id res chain seq x y z
N ALA A 1 18.90 4.73 -13.64
CA ALA A 1 17.95 4.76 -12.50
C ALA A 1 17.51 3.36 -12.10
N GLY A 2 17.08 2.51 -13.05
CA GLY A 2 16.85 1.09 -12.80
C GLY A 2 18.13 0.35 -12.39
N SER A 3 19.28 0.75 -12.94
CA SER A 3 20.62 0.30 -12.51
C SER A 3 20.87 0.50 -11.01
N GLN A 4 20.69 1.72 -10.50
CA GLN A 4 20.82 2.04 -9.07
C GLN A 4 19.80 1.28 -8.20
N LEU A 5 18.55 1.13 -8.68
CA LEU A 5 17.54 0.36 -7.96
C LEU A 5 17.94 -1.11 -7.81
N ARG A 6 18.58 -1.67 -8.84
CA ARG A 6 19.14 -3.02 -8.81
C ARG A 6 20.29 -3.14 -7.82
N GLU A 7 21.18 -2.16 -7.71
CA GLU A 7 22.22 -2.17 -6.66
C GLU A 7 21.64 -2.20 -5.25
N ILE A 8 20.56 -1.43 -5.01
CA ILE A 8 19.84 -1.45 -3.73
C ILE A 8 19.23 -2.84 -3.48
N PHE A 9 18.55 -3.40 -4.48
CA PHE A 9 17.97 -4.74 -4.39
C PHE A 9 19.03 -5.80 -4.08
N ASP A 10 20.13 -5.83 -4.84
CA ASP A 10 21.20 -6.80 -4.68
C ASP A 10 21.88 -6.65 -3.32
N LYS A 11 22.09 -5.42 -2.83
CA LYS A 11 22.63 -5.16 -1.50
C LYS A 11 21.72 -5.72 -0.40
N ILE A 12 20.42 -5.50 -0.48
CA ILE A 12 19.44 -6.04 0.49
C ILE A 12 19.45 -7.57 0.42
N ASN A 13 19.29 -8.14 -0.78
CA ASN A 13 19.22 -9.57 -0.97
C ASN A 13 20.50 -10.29 -0.50
N ASN A 14 21.67 -9.72 -0.77
CA ASN A 14 22.95 -10.25 -0.30
C ASN A 14 23.04 -10.26 1.23
N LEU A 15 22.64 -9.18 1.90
CA LEU A 15 22.61 -9.13 3.36
C LEU A 15 21.67 -10.19 3.95
N LEU A 16 20.46 -10.31 3.40
CA LEU A 16 19.47 -11.31 3.85
C LEU A 16 19.91 -12.76 3.57
N SER A 17 20.73 -12.97 2.54
CA SER A 17 21.28 -14.29 2.19
C SER A 17 22.54 -14.66 2.99
N GLY A 18 22.89 -13.90 4.02
CA GLY A 18 24.06 -14.18 4.86
C GLY A 18 25.39 -13.68 4.31
N LYS A 19 25.40 -12.96 3.17
CA LYS A 19 26.62 -12.39 2.60
C LYS A 19 26.97 -11.09 3.29
N SER A 20 28.27 -10.79 3.29
CA SER A 20 28.80 -9.52 3.75
C SER A 20 28.45 -8.37 2.79
N VAL A 21 28.06 -7.22 3.34
CA VAL A 21 27.77 -5.99 2.57
C VAL A 21 28.49 -4.79 3.16
N LEU A 22 28.84 -3.81 2.32
CA LEU A 22 29.46 -2.56 2.75
C LEU A 22 28.40 -1.56 3.24
N SER A 23 28.57 -1.05 4.47
CA SER A 23 27.70 -0.04 5.08
C SER A 23 28.52 0.91 5.94
N GLY A 24 28.44 2.22 5.66
CA GLY A 24 29.13 3.25 6.46
C GLY A 24 30.66 3.05 6.54
N GLY A 25 31.29 2.56 5.48
CA GLY A 25 32.73 2.26 5.45
C GLY A 25 33.15 0.97 6.17
N ARG A 26 32.19 0.18 6.68
CA ARG A 26 32.44 -1.10 7.34
C ARG A 26 31.73 -2.24 6.64
N THR A 27 32.31 -3.43 6.69
CA THR A 27 31.69 -4.65 6.19
C THR A 27 30.83 -5.28 7.29
N VAL A 28 29.56 -5.52 7.00
CA VAL A 28 28.56 -6.07 7.94
C VAL A 28 28.00 -7.36 7.39
N SER A 29 27.75 -8.34 8.25
CA SER A 29 27.04 -9.58 7.91
C SER A 29 26.04 -9.95 9.00
N VAL A 30 24.89 -10.49 8.61
CA VAL A 30 23.88 -11.01 9.55
C VAL A 30 24.36 -12.24 10.32
N THR A 31 25.40 -12.94 9.82
CA THR A 31 25.97 -14.13 10.47
C THR A 31 26.85 -13.80 11.69
N GLN A 32 27.15 -12.52 11.92
CA GLN A 32 27.94 -12.06 13.07
C GLN A 32 27.18 -12.18 14.41
N HIS A 33 25.86 -12.36 14.37
CA HIS A 33 25.04 -12.49 15.57
C HIS A 33 23.90 -13.51 15.34
N PRO A 34 23.64 -14.44 16.27
CA PRO A 34 22.62 -15.49 16.07
C PRO A 34 21.22 -14.94 15.86
N GLN A 35 20.91 -13.76 16.41
CA GLN A 35 19.61 -13.07 16.23
C GLN A 35 19.59 -12.10 15.04
N GLY A 36 20.70 -11.94 14.32
CA GLY A 36 20.86 -10.92 13.29
C GLY A 36 19.89 -11.07 12.12
N LEU A 37 19.65 -12.31 11.69
CA LEU A 37 18.76 -12.60 10.55
C LEU A 37 17.30 -12.23 10.85
N ASP A 38 16.78 -12.68 12.00
CA ASP A 38 15.40 -12.40 12.40
C ASP A 38 15.18 -10.90 12.65
N PHE A 39 16.16 -10.24 13.25
CA PHE A 39 16.12 -8.81 13.48
C PHE A 39 16.11 -8.01 12.17
N VAL A 40 16.95 -8.37 11.18
CA VAL A 40 16.97 -7.66 9.90
C VAL A 40 15.68 -7.87 9.11
N TYR A 41 15.07 -9.06 9.16
CA TYR A 41 13.78 -9.29 8.52
C TYR A 41 12.70 -8.37 9.10
N TYR A 42 12.62 -8.27 10.42
CA TYR A 42 11.68 -7.38 11.10
C TYR A 42 11.93 -5.91 10.74
N LYS A 43 13.18 -5.44 10.84
CA LYS A 43 13.53 -4.04 10.57
C LYS A 43 13.40 -3.63 9.11
N LEU A 44 13.67 -4.54 8.18
CA LEU A 44 13.48 -4.29 6.76
C LEU A 44 11.98 -4.17 6.41
N ALA A 45 11.16 -5.10 6.92
CA ALA A 45 9.72 -5.06 6.75
C ALA A 45 9.12 -3.76 7.32
N GLU A 46 9.50 -3.40 8.56
CA GLU A 46 9.13 -2.12 9.18
C GLU A 46 9.54 -0.93 8.31
N LYS A 47 10.76 -0.94 7.75
CA LYS A 47 11.26 0.15 6.91
C LYS A 47 10.46 0.30 5.61
N PHE A 48 10.07 -0.78 4.95
CA PHE A 48 9.20 -0.70 3.77
C PHE A 48 7.87 -0.03 4.09
N VAL A 49 7.23 -0.40 5.20
CA VAL A 49 5.97 0.22 5.64
C VAL A 49 6.17 1.70 5.99
N ASN A 50 7.26 2.06 6.68
CA ASN A 50 7.57 3.45 7.02
C ASN A 50 7.79 4.33 5.78
N GLN A 51 8.39 3.78 4.71
CA GLN A 51 8.49 4.51 3.44
C GLN A 51 7.12 4.82 2.82
N GLY A 52 6.13 3.95 3.05
CA GLY A 52 4.74 4.24 2.69
C GLY A 52 4.16 5.40 3.48
N GLU A 53 4.40 5.46 4.80
CA GLU A 53 3.89 6.54 5.67
C GLU A 53 4.55 7.90 5.45
N GLU A 54 5.81 7.91 5.03
CA GLU A 54 6.62 9.13 4.93
C GLU A 54 6.75 9.60 3.48
N GLU A 55 7.49 8.82 2.67
CA GLU A 55 7.89 9.18 1.32
C GLU A 55 6.70 9.09 0.37
N VAL A 56 6.00 7.96 0.33
CA VAL A 56 4.87 7.77 -0.59
C VAL A 56 3.70 8.68 -0.22
N ALA A 57 3.49 8.95 1.06
CA ALA A 57 2.48 9.88 1.55
C ALA A 57 2.71 11.32 1.04
N SER A 58 3.96 11.72 0.77
CA SER A 58 4.31 13.05 0.27
C SER A 58 4.58 13.09 -1.24
N HIS A 59 5.05 11.96 -1.79
CA HIS A 59 5.47 11.79 -3.18
C HIS A 59 4.88 10.48 -3.71
N HIS A 60 3.63 10.54 -4.17
CA HIS A 60 2.87 9.33 -4.56
C HIS A 60 3.59 8.46 -5.59
N ASP A 61 4.35 9.07 -6.51
CA ASP A 61 5.11 8.39 -7.56
C ASP A 61 6.24 7.51 -7.01
N ALA A 62 6.73 7.77 -5.80
CA ALA A 62 7.74 6.95 -5.14
C ALA A 62 7.24 5.54 -4.77
N ALA A 63 5.91 5.31 -4.78
CA ALA A 63 5.32 4.00 -4.51
C ALA A 63 5.90 2.90 -5.42
N PHE A 64 6.09 3.18 -6.71
CA PHE A 64 6.47 2.18 -7.70
C PHE A 64 7.91 1.66 -7.55
N PRO A 65 8.96 2.49 -7.45
CA PRO A 65 10.32 1.99 -7.22
C PRO A 65 10.48 1.29 -5.86
N ILE A 66 9.76 1.72 -4.82
CA ILE A 66 9.78 1.03 -3.51
C ILE A 66 9.08 -0.33 -3.62
N ALA A 67 7.89 -0.36 -4.23
CA ALA A 67 7.05 -1.56 -4.34
C ALA A 67 7.72 -2.67 -5.15
N VAL A 68 8.39 -2.35 -6.26
CA VAL A 68 9.04 -3.38 -7.09
C VAL A 68 10.20 -4.06 -6.37
N VAL A 69 10.93 -3.33 -5.52
CA VAL A 69 11.98 -3.88 -4.65
C VAL A 69 11.34 -4.74 -3.56
N ALA A 70 10.31 -4.23 -2.87
CA ALA A 70 9.60 -4.99 -1.83
C ALA A 70 9.01 -6.31 -2.38
N SER A 71 8.39 -6.28 -3.55
CA SER A 71 7.85 -7.47 -4.24
C SER A 71 8.93 -8.51 -4.55
N GLY A 72 10.08 -8.08 -5.10
CA GLY A 72 11.19 -9.01 -5.37
C GLY A 72 11.81 -9.59 -4.10
N ILE A 73 11.97 -8.79 -3.04
CA ILE A 73 12.48 -9.27 -1.76
C ILE A 73 11.50 -10.25 -1.13
N TRP A 74 10.19 -10.00 -1.24
CA TRP A 74 9.16 -10.94 -0.78
C TRP A 74 9.25 -12.27 -1.54
N GLU A 75 9.41 -12.23 -2.86
CA GLU A 75 9.54 -13.44 -3.69
C GLU A 75 10.76 -14.30 -3.27
N LEU A 76 11.87 -13.68 -2.89
CA LEU A 76 13.08 -14.40 -2.46
C LEU A 76 13.09 -14.74 -0.96
N HIS A 77 12.46 -13.92 -0.12
CA HIS A 77 12.45 -14.03 1.34
C HIS A 77 11.02 -13.88 1.89
N PRO A 78 10.16 -14.91 1.78
CA PRO A 78 8.73 -14.81 2.12
C PRO A 78 8.45 -14.28 3.53
N ARG A 79 9.33 -14.59 4.49
CA ARG A 79 9.24 -14.12 5.88
C ARG A 79 9.26 -12.59 6.00
N VAL A 80 9.98 -11.88 5.10
CA VAL A 80 9.95 -10.40 5.05
C VAL A 80 8.57 -9.91 4.63
N GLY A 81 7.92 -10.62 3.70
CA GLY A 81 6.58 -10.31 3.25
C GLY A 81 5.51 -10.49 4.32
N ASP A 82 5.57 -11.59 5.08
CA ASP A 82 4.65 -11.82 6.21
C ASP A 82 4.82 -10.73 7.29
N LEU A 83 6.06 -10.34 7.59
CA LEU A 83 6.35 -9.25 8.52
C LEU A 83 5.92 -7.89 7.95
N PHE A 84 6.03 -7.67 6.64
CA PHE A 84 5.53 -6.47 5.98
C PHE A 84 4.02 -6.36 6.17
N LEU A 85 3.27 -7.44 5.91
CA LEU A 85 1.83 -7.48 6.17
C LEU A 85 1.51 -7.26 7.65
N ALA A 86 2.27 -7.85 8.58
CA ALA A 86 2.06 -7.63 10.01
C ALA A 86 2.21 -6.15 10.41
N HIS A 87 3.26 -5.48 9.92
CA HIS A 87 3.47 -4.06 10.16
C HIS A 87 2.41 -3.19 9.48
N LEU A 88 2.10 -3.48 8.21
CA LEU A 88 1.11 -2.74 7.43
C LEU A 88 -0.27 -2.84 8.06
N HIS A 89 -0.73 -4.05 8.40
CA HIS A 89 -2.04 -4.28 8.99
C HIS A 89 -2.18 -3.65 10.38
N LYS A 90 -1.11 -3.64 11.17
CA LYS A 90 -1.11 -2.96 12.49
C LYS A 90 -1.18 -1.45 12.35
N LYS A 91 -0.46 -0.87 11.40
CA LYS A 91 -0.41 0.59 11.19
C LYS A 91 -1.61 1.13 10.42
N CYS A 92 -2.11 0.36 9.46
CA CYS A 92 -3.23 0.67 8.59
C CYS A 92 -4.19 -0.52 8.57
N PRO A 93 -5.11 -0.64 9.54
CA PRO A 93 -6.10 -1.73 9.56
C PRO A 93 -6.98 -1.74 8.30
N TYR A 94 -7.10 -0.61 7.62
CA TYR A 94 -7.80 -0.44 6.35
C TYR A 94 -7.15 -1.16 5.16
N SER A 95 -5.91 -1.63 5.29
CA SER A 95 -5.28 -2.53 4.32
C SER A 95 -5.81 -3.97 4.41
N VAL A 96 -6.49 -4.33 5.50
CA VAL A 96 -7.20 -5.62 5.72
C VAL A 96 -8.70 -5.54 5.36
N PRO A 97 -9.19 -4.39 4.89
CA PRO A 97 -10.56 -3.90 5.05
C PRO A 97 -11.24 -4.32 6.35
N PHE A 98 -10.67 -3.93 7.48
CA PHE A 98 -11.30 -4.14 8.78
C PHE A 98 -11.43 -2.80 9.50
N TYR A 99 -12.63 -2.49 9.99
CA TYR A 99 -12.88 -1.35 10.87
C TYR A 99 -12.93 -1.85 12.32
N PRO A 100 -11.90 -1.57 13.13
CA PRO A 100 -11.91 -1.94 14.54
C PRO A 100 -13.15 -1.38 15.23
N ALA A 101 -13.96 -2.24 15.83
CA ALA A 101 -15.09 -1.82 16.66
C ALA A 101 -14.61 -1.34 18.03
N LEU A 102 -15.24 -0.28 18.55
CA LEU A 102 -15.02 0.16 19.93
C LEU A 102 -15.57 -0.92 20.88
N LYS A 103 -14.69 -1.52 21.70
CA LYS A 103 -15.09 -2.48 22.72
C LYS A 103 -15.34 -1.77 24.04
N GLU A 104 -16.33 -2.23 24.80
CA GLU A 104 -16.58 -1.73 26.16
C GLU A 104 -15.30 -1.81 27.02
N GLY A 105 -15.03 -0.75 27.78
CA GLY A 105 -13.83 -0.62 28.60
C GLY A 105 -12.56 -0.17 27.85
N THR A 106 -12.60 0.01 26.52
CA THR A 106 -11.46 0.56 25.77
C THR A 106 -11.42 2.08 25.94
N SER A 107 -10.24 2.62 26.28
CA SER A 107 -10.06 4.08 26.32
C SER A 107 -10.17 4.68 24.91
N MET A 108 -10.55 5.95 24.80
CA MET A 108 -10.62 6.61 23.50
C MET A 108 -9.25 6.68 22.80
N GLU A 109 -8.18 6.85 23.58
CA GLU A 109 -6.81 6.83 23.07
C GLU A 109 -6.45 5.46 22.49
N ASP A 110 -6.73 4.37 23.22
CA ASP A 110 -6.46 3.02 22.73
C ASP A 110 -7.28 2.71 21.48
N TYR A 111 -8.52 3.17 21.44
CA TYR A 111 -9.37 3.03 20.26
C TYR A 111 -8.81 3.79 19.05
N GLN A 112 -8.33 5.02 19.23
CA GLN A 112 -7.68 5.79 18.17
C GLN A 112 -6.38 5.12 17.69
N ARG A 113 -5.58 4.54 18.59
CA ARG A 113 -4.41 3.74 18.22
C ARG A 113 -4.81 2.49 17.43
N MET A 114 -5.92 1.84 17.79
CA MET A 114 -6.46 0.70 17.03
C MET A 114 -6.89 1.10 15.61
N LEU A 115 -7.44 2.31 15.43
CA LEU A 115 -7.76 2.87 14.11
C LEU A 115 -6.51 3.27 13.30
N GLY A 116 -5.33 3.31 13.93
CA GLY A 116 -4.06 3.66 13.28
C GLY A 116 -3.66 5.13 13.42
N TYR A 117 -4.33 5.91 14.27
CA TYR A 117 -3.86 7.25 14.62
C TYR A 117 -2.58 7.18 15.43
N GLN A 118 -1.69 8.13 15.18
CA GLN A 118 -0.58 8.35 16.11
C GLN A 118 -1.09 9.14 17.31
N VAL A 119 -0.80 8.63 18.51
CA VAL A 119 -1.06 9.35 19.77
C VAL A 119 0.27 9.53 20.50
N LYS A 120 0.65 10.78 20.75
CA LYS A 120 1.87 11.17 21.47
C LYS A 120 1.49 12.15 22.57
N ASP A 121 1.91 11.90 23.80
CA ASP A 121 1.65 12.75 24.96
C ASP A 121 0.16 13.13 25.10
N SER A 122 -0.73 12.14 24.94
CA SER A 122 -2.21 12.30 24.92
C SER A 122 -2.77 13.19 23.80
N LYS A 123 -1.94 13.60 22.83
CA LYS A 123 -2.38 14.32 21.63
C LYS A 123 -2.51 13.37 20.46
N VAL A 124 -3.70 13.38 19.88
CA VAL A 124 -4.06 12.59 18.70
C VAL A 124 -3.64 13.36 17.47
N GLU A 125 -3.08 12.65 16.50
CA GLU A 125 -2.78 13.19 15.18
C GLU A 125 -4.02 13.77 14.50
N GLU A 126 -3.81 14.88 13.79
CA GLU A 126 -4.85 15.53 13.00
C GLU A 126 -5.32 14.66 11.83
N GLN A 127 -6.60 14.79 11.48
CA GLN A 127 -7.25 13.98 10.45
C GLN A 127 -6.50 14.02 9.10
N ASP A 128 -6.06 15.19 8.66
CA ASP A 128 -5.38 15.35 7.38
C ASP A 128 -4.02 14.63 7.35
N HIS A 129 -3.25 14.71 8.44
CA HIS A 129 -1.98 13.99 8.57
C HIS A 129 -2.20 12.47 8.59
N PHE A 130 -3.22 12.02 9.34
CA PHE A 130 -3.62 10.62 9.39
C PHE A 130 -4.01 10.10 7.99
N LEU A 131 -4.90 10.80 7.28
CA LEU A 131 -5.35 10.43 5.94
C LEU A 131 -4.20 10.39 4.95
N LYS A 132 -3.27 11.35 5.03
CA LYS A 132 -2.06 11.39 4.19
C LYS A 132 -1.18 10.16 4.40
N ARG A 133 -0.95 9.72 5.65
CA ARG A 133 -0.20 8.48 5.92
C ARG A 133 -0.92 7.25 5.42
N MET A 134 -2.22 7.12 5.68
CA MET A 134 -3.02 5.97 5.22
C MET A 134 -3.06 5.88 3.70
N SER A 135 -3.16 7.03 3.03
CA SER A 135 -3.04 7.13 1.57
C SER A 135 -1.71 6.56 1.08
N GLY A 136 -0.58 7.01 1.64
CA GLY A 136 0.74 6.52 1.25
C GLY A 136 0.91 5.01 1.45
N LEU A 137 0.40 4.48 2.55
CA LEU A 137 0.41 3.04 2.85
C LEU A 137 -0.42 2.22 1.85
N ILE A 138 -1.64 2.65 1.53
CA ILE A 138 -2.52 1.97 0.57
C ILE A 138 -1.97 2.09 -0.85
N ARG A 139 -1.40 3.23 -1.24
CA ARG A 139 -0.71 3.40 -2.53
C ARG A 139 0.48 2.46 -2.67
N LEU A 140 1.31 2.34 -1.62
CA LEU A 140 2.42 1.39 -1.62
C LEU A 140 1.93 -0.05 -1.73
N TYR A 141 0.91 -0.43 -0.95
CA TYR A 141 0.31 -1.77 -1.02
C TYR A 141 -0.27 -2.08 -2.40
N ALA A 142 -1.04 -1.15 -2.99
CA ALA A 142 -1.60 -1.25 -4.33
C ALA A 142 -0.51 -1.37 -5.42
N ALA A 143 0.64 -0.74 -5.23
CA ALA A 143 1.78 -0.89 -6.13
C ALA A 143 2.46 -2.28 -5.96
N ILE A 144 2.61 -2.79 -4.74
CA ILE A 144 3.23 -4.10 -4.48
C ILE A 144 2.44 -5.23 -5.15
N ILE A 145 1.10 -5.22 -5.06
CA ILE A 145 0.28 -6.34 -5.56
C ILE A 145 0.28 -6.51 -7.09
N GLN A 146 0.71 -5.47 -7.83
CA GLN A 146 0.69 -5.46 -9.29
C GLN A 146 2.09 -5.51 -9.93
N LEU A 147 3.13 -5.12 -9.19
CA LEU A 147 4.50 -5.04 -9.72
C LEU A 147 5.28 -6.29 -9.36
N ARG A 148 6.09 -6.78 -10.30
CA ARG A 148 7.03 -7.87 -10.05
C ARG A 148 8.43 -7.45 -10.43
N TRP A 149 9.40 -7.84 -9.62
CA TRP A 149 10.82 -7.62 -9.91
C TRP A 149 11.18 -8.18 -11.30
N PRO A 150 11.80 -7.39 -12.20
CA PRO A 150 11.98 -7.82 -13.59
C PRO A 150 13.17 -8.76 -13.80
N TYR A 151 14.15 -8.76 -12.89
CA TYR A 151 15.38 -9.55 -13.01
C TYR A 151 15.31 -10.88 -12.24
N GLY A 152 16.08 -11.88 -12.68
CA GLY A 152 16.11 -13.20 -12.06
C GLY A 152 15.12 -14.19 -12.69
N ASN A 153 15.26 -15.46 -12.33
CA ASN A 153 14.45 -16.54 -12.90
C ASN A 153 13.12 -16.63 -12.16
N LYS A 154 12.04 -16.15 -12.80
CA LYS A 154 10.69 -16.10 -12.23
C LYS A 154 10.09 -17.50 -12.20
N GLN A 155 10.15 -18.17 -11.05
CA GLN A 155 9.46 -19.44 -10.84
C GLN A 155 8.30 -19.23 -9.88
N GLY A 156 7.07 -19.34 -10.41
CA GLY A 156 5.84 -19.27 -9.60
C GLY A 156 5.03 -17.98 -9.74
N ALA A 157 3.93 -17.96 -9.01
CA ALA A 157 2.99 -16.84 -8.95
C ALA A 157 3.56 -15.67 -8.13
N HIS A 158 2.99 -14.48 -8.32
CA HIS A 158 3.32 -13.33 -7.48
C HIS A 158 2.97 -13.64 -6.00
N PRO A 159 3.86 -13.38 -5.03
CA PRO A 159 3.67 -13.79 -3.63
C PRO A 159 2.42 -13.18 -3.00
N HIS A 160 2.05 -11.96 -3.41
CA HIS A 160 0.85 -11.25 -2.95
C HIS A 160 0.15 -10.54 -4.10
N GLY A 161 -0.37 -11.30 -5.07
CA GLY A 161 -0.80 -10.77 -6.38
C GLY A 161 -2.12 -9.99 -6.42
N LEU A 162 -2.54 -9.59 -7.63
CA LEU A 162 -3.77 -8.80 -7.89
C LEU A 162 -5.06 -9.42 -7.34
N ASN A 163 -5.09 -10.73 -7.10
CA ASN A 163 -6.22 -11.39 -6.43
C ASN A 163 -6.50 -10.82 -5.04
N TYR A 164 -5.46 -10.39 -4.31
CA TYR A 164 -5.63 -9.70 -3.03
C TYR A 164 -6.20 -8.29 -3.21
N GLY A 165 -5.89 -7.62 -4.33
CA GLY A 165 -6.49 -6.33 -4.66
C GLY A 165 -7.98 -6.43 -5.00
N TRP A 166 -8.38 -7.47 -5.74
CA TRP A 166 -9.80 -7.75 -5.98
C TRP A 166 -10.56 -8.01 -4.67
N ARG A 167 -9.99 -8.84 -3.78
CA ARG A 167 -10.56 -9.13 -2.46
C ARG A 167 -10.67 -7.87 -1.61
N TRP A 168 -9.62 -7.04 -1.59
CA TRP A 168 -9.61 -5.77 -0.85
C TRP A 168 -10.75 -4.86 -1.32
N LEU A 169 -10.89 -4.67 -2.63
CA LEU A 169 -11.94 -3.82 -3.20
C LEU A 169 -13.34 -4.37 -2.88
N ALA A 170 -13.57 -5.67 -3.10
CA ALA A 170 -14.85 -6.29 -2.79
C ALA A 170 -15.21 -6.19 -1.30
N GLN A 171 -14.24 -6.41 -0.40
CA GLN A 171 -14.47 -6.35 1.04
C GLN A 171 -14.73 -4.92 1.52
N MET A 172 -13.98 -3.93 1.01
CA MET A 172 -14.25 -2.51 1.28
C MET A 172 -15.69 -2.12 0.90
N LEU A 173 -16.17 -2.57 -0.26
CA LEU A 173 -17.50 -2.21 -0.78
C LEU A 173 -18.66 -2.99 -0.13
N ASN A 174 -18.36 -4.08 0.57
CA ASN A 174 -19.34 -4.86 1.31
C ASN A 174 -19.53 -4.38 2.76
N MET A 175 -18.75 -3.40 3.22
CA MET A 175 -18.92 -2.77 4.53
C MET A 175 -19.67 -1.44 4.42
N GLU A 176 -20.06 -0.86 5.56
CA GLU A 176 -20.52 0.53 5.58
C GLU A 176 -19.32 1.49 5.46
N PRO A 177 -19.39 2.52 4.60
CA PRO A 177 -18.28 3.45 4.46
C PRO A 177 -18.05 4.25 5.76
N LEU A 178 -16.81 4.67 5.93
CA LEU A 178 -16.42 5.71 6.89
C LEU A 178 -16.22 7.03 6.15
N ALA A 179 -16.78 8.12 6.70
CA ALA A 179 -16.61 9.47 6.19
C ALA A 179 -15.11 9.82 6.07
N ASP A 180 -14.75 10.53 5.00
CA ASP A 180 -13.37 10.83 4.54
C ASP A 180 -12.49 9.63 4.21
N VAL A 181 -12.34 8.67 5.13
CA VAL A 181 -11.39 7.56 5.03
C VAL A 181 -11.71 6.69 3.82
N THR A 182 -12.97 6.25 3.69
CA THR A 182 -13.31 5.27 2.65
C THR A 182 -13.18 5.86 1.25
N ALA A 183 -13.65 7.09 1.05
CA ALA A 183 -13.51 7.79 -0.23
C ALA A 183 -12.03 8.02 -0.60
N THR A 184 -11.22 8.44 0.37
CA THR A 184 -9.77 8.66 0.17
C THR A 184 -9.07 7.37 -0.24
N LEU A 185 -9.24 6.29 0.54
CA LEU A 185 -8.53 5.04 0.28
C LEU A 185 -8.99 4.35 -1.00
N LEU A 186 -10.29 4.41 -1.35
CA LEU A 186 -10.78 3.87 -2.62
C LEU A 186 -10.20 4.62 -3.82
N LEU A 187 -10.17 5.95 -3.77
CA LEU A 187 -9.55 6.78 -4.81
C LEU A 187 -8.08 6.42 -4.99
N ASP A 188 -7.32 6.44 -3.89
CA ASP A 188 -5.87 6.20 -3.92
C ASP A 188 -5.53 4.80 -4.42
N PHE A 189 -6.31 3.80 -4.00
CA PHE A 189 -6.14 2.42 -4.44
C PHE A 189 -6.44 2.25 -5.94
N LEU A 190 -7.55 2.81 -6.41
CA LEU A 190 -7.97 2.71 -7.82
C LEU A 190 -7.07 3.52 -8.76
N GLU A 191 -6.56 4.67 -8.34
CA GLU A 191 -5.56 5.41 -9.11
C GLU A 191 -4.29 4.59 -9.33
N VAL A 192 -3.86 3.82 -8.33
CA VAL A 192 -2.60 3.07 -8.39
C VAL A 192 -2.77 1.72 -9.11
N CYS A 193 -3.77 0.91 -8.75
CA CYS A 193 -3.89 -0.45 -9.28
C CYS A 193 -5.14 -0.70 -10.14
N GLY A 194 -6.01 0.30 -10.31
CA GLY A 194 -7.23 0.17 -11.11
C GLY A 194 -6.96 -0.22 -12.56
N ASN A 195 -5.88 0.29 -13.18
CA ASN A 195 -5.49 -0.10 -14.54
C ASN A 195 -5.13 -1.59 -14.63
N ALA A 196 -4.37 -2.11 -13.66
CA ALA A 196 -3.97 -3.52 -13.61
C ALA A 196 -5.18 -4.43 -13.32
N LEU A 197 -6.05 -4.04 -12.38
CA LEU A 197 -7.30 -4.76 -12.08
C LEU A 197 -8.24 -4.79 -13.28
N MET A 198 -8.39 -3.67 -13.99
CA MET A 198 -9.20 -3.58 -15.21
C MET A 198 -8.68 -4.55 -16.29
N LYS A 199 -7.37 -4.59 -16.53
CA LYS A 199 -6.78 -5.52 -17.51
C LYS A 199 -6.98 -6.98 -17.12
N GLN A 200 -6.86 -7.30 -15.83
CA GLN A 200 -6.96 -8.67 -15.32
C GLN A 200 -8.40 -9.20 -15.29
N TYR A 201 -9.36 -8.38 -14.84
CA TYR A 201 -10.74 -8.80 -14.55
C TYR A 201 -11.78 -8.24 -15.53
N GLN A 202 -11.39 -7.32 -16.41
CA GLN A 202 -12.16 -6.79 -17.53
C GLN A 202 -13.59 -6.38 -17.13
N VAL A 203 -14.59 -7.07 -17.66
CA VAL A 203 -16.01 -6.77 -17.44
C VAL A 203 -16.38 -6.85 -15.95
N GLN A 204 -15.78 -7.74 -15.17
CA GLN A 204 -16.08 -7.82 -13.73
C GLN A 204 -15.62 -6.57 -13.00
N PHE A 205 -14.47 -6.01 -13.37
CA PHE A 205 -14.00 -4.74 -12.80
C PHE A 205 -14.94 -3.59 -13.15
N TRP A 206 -15.42 -3.49 -14.39
CA TRP A 206 -16.37 -2.44 -14.78
C TRP A 206 -17.72 -2.54 -14.07
N LYS A 207 -18.21 -3.75 -13.79
CA LYS A 207 -19.41 -3.94 -12.94
C LYS A 207 -19.18 -3.35 -11.55
N VAL A 208 -18.01 -3.55 -10.97
CA VAL A 208 -17.66 -2.96 -9.66
C VAL A 208 -17.59 -1.43 -9.76
N MET A 209 -17.00 -0.87 -10.82
CA MET A 209 -16.96 0.59 -11.01
C MET A 209 -18.36 1.21 -11.13
N LEU A 210 -19.30 0.52 -11.80
CA LEU A 210 -20.70 0.95 -11.87
C LEU A 210 -21.41 0.85 -10.52
N LEU A 211 -21.23 -0.25 -9.78
CA LEU A 211 -21.74 -0.42 -8.42
C LEU A 211 -21.23 0.69 -7.49
N ILE A 212 -19.96 1.06 -7.59
CA ILE A 212 -19.40 2.17 -6.81
C ILE A 212 -20.14 3.48 -7.12
N ARG A 213 -20.39 3.75 -8.41
CA ARG A 213 -21.08 4.97 -8.86
C ARG A 213 -22.53 5.02 -8.38
N GLU A 214 -23.26 3.94 -8.60
CA GLU A 214 -24.72 3.90 -8.49
C GLU A 214 -25.19 3.63 -7.06
N ASP A 215 -24.47 2.77 -6.33
CA ASP A 215 -24.91 2.29 -5.02
C ASP A 215 -24.00 2.77 -3.89
N TYR A 216 -22.68 2.76 -4.09
CA TYR A 216 -21.74 3.01 -3.00
C TYR A 216 -21.49 4.50 -2.72
N ILE A 217 -21.39 5.33 -3.76
CA ILE A 217 -21.25 6.80 -3.60
C ILE A 217 -22.43 7.40 -2.82
N PRO A 218 -23.70 7.10 -3.12
CA PRO A 218 -24.83 7.58 -2.32
C PRO A 218 -24.74 7.20 -0.84
N ARG A 219 -24.21 6.01 -0.52
CA ARG A 219 -23.96 5.60 0.87
C ARG A 219 -22.90 6.46 1.55
N ILE A 220 -21.84 6.84 0.83
CA ILE A 220 -20.83 7.78 1.35
C ILE A 220 -21.45 9.18 1.52
N GLU A 221 -22.25 9.66 0.57
CA GLU A 221 -22.94 10.96 0.65
C GLU A 221 -23.84 11.06 1.88
N ALA A 222 -24.58 9.99 2.19
CA ALA A 222 -25.52 9.96 3.31
C ALA A 222 -24.85 10.14 4.68
N ILE A 223 -23.56 9.78 4.81
CA ILE A 223 -22.81 9.87 6.08
C ILE A 223 -21.80 11.02 6.12
N THR A 224 -21.53 11.66 4.98
CA THR A 224 -20.46 12.67 4.88
C THR A 224 -21.04 14.06 5.10
N THR A 225 -20.48 14.79 6.06
CA THR A 225 -20.88 16.17 6.33
C THR A 225 -20.31 17.14 5.29
N SER A 226 -20.90 18.33 5.14
CA SER A 226 -20.49 19.32 4.13
C SER A 226 -19.01 19.72 4.21
N GLY A 227 -18.43 19.72 5.42
CA GLY A 227 -17.01 20.01 5.65
C GLY A 227 -16.03 18.90 5.23
N GLN A 228 -16.53 17.69 4.95
CA GLN A 228 -15.74 16.49 4.64
C GLN A 228 -15.91 16.01 3.19
N MET A 229 -16.61 16.79 2.35
CA MET A 229 -16.93 16.40 0.99
C MET A 229 -15.70 16.36 0.05
N GLY A 230 -14.57 16.95 0.44
CA GLY A 230 -13.40 17.10 -0.44
C GLY A 230 -12.85 15.77 -0.96
N SER A 231 -12.81 14.73 -0.14
CA SER A 231 -12.34 13.39 -0.53
C SER A 231 -13.32 12.70 -1.46
N LEU A 232 -14.62 12.80 -1.16
CA LEU A 232 -15.69 12.25 -1.98
C LEU A 232 -15.76 12.92 -3.36
N MET A 233 -15.64 14.24 -3.44
CA MET A 233 -15.69 14.97 -4.71
C MET A 233 -14.54 14.59 -5.64
N ARG A 234 -13.32 14.44 -5.12
CA ARG A 234 -12.18 13.94 -5.91
C ARG A 234 -12.42 12.51 -6.39
N PHE A 235 -12.98 11.66 -5.55
CA PHE A 235 -13.31 10.29 -5.92
C PHE A 235 -14.37 10.22 -7.03
N LYS A 236 -15.44 11.01 -6.93
CA LYS A 236 -16.48 11.13 -7.96
C LYS A 236 -15.90 11.59 -9.30
N GLN A 237 -15.09 12.65 -9.29
CA GLN A 237 -14.45 13.17 -10.51
C GLN A 237 -13.57 12.12 -11.20
N PHE A 238 -12.77 11.36 -10.43
CA PHE A 238 -11.97 10.27 -10.96
C PHE A 238 -12.85 9.18 -11.60
N LEU A 239 -13.90 8.77 -10.89
CA LEU A 239 -14.80 7.70 -11.35
C LEU A 239 -15.57 8.10 -12.62
N GLU A 240 -16.13 9.31 -12.64
CA GLU A 240 -16.85 9.85 -13.79
C GLU A 240 -15.96 9.90 -15.03
N LYS A 241 -14.73 10.41 -14.90
CA LYS A 241 -13.76 10.45 -15.99
C LYS A 241 -13.46 9.05 -16.52
N CYS A 242 -13.18 8.10 -15.63
CA CYS A 242 -12.86 6.72 -16.01
C CYS A 242 -14.03 6.03 -16.75
N LEU A 243 -15.26 6.21 -16.26
CA LEU A 243 -16.45 5.61 -16.86
C LEU A 243 -16.79 6.24 -18.21
N GLN A 244 -16.65 7.56 -18.35
CA GLN A 244 -16.86 8.26 -19.63
C GLN A 244 -15.84 7.84 -20.68
N GLN A 245 -14.57 7.73 -20.30
CA GLN A 245 -13.48 7.34 -21.19
C GLN A 245 -13.43 5.84 -21.45
N LYS A 246 -14.13 5.03 -20.63
CA LYS A 246 -14.05 3.56 -20.60
C LYS A 246 -12.61 3.06 -20.45
N GLU A 247 -11.81 3.82 -19.71
CA GLU A 247 -10.40 3.54 -19.48
C GLU A 247 -10.02 3.96 -18.06
N ILE A 248 -9.16 3.17 -17.42
CA ILE A 248 -8.46 3.60 -16.21
C ILE A 248 -7.06 4.05 -16.62
N PRO A 249 -6.66 5.30 -16.36
CA PRO A 249 -5.33 5.77 -16.75
C PRO A 249 -4.24 4.94 -16.07
N LEU A 250 -3.10 4.80 -16.74
CA LEU A 250 -1.89 4.29 -16.08
C LEU A 250 -1.53 5.22 -14.93
N PRO A 251 -1.13 4.69 -13.77
CA PRO A 251 -0.75 5.53 -12.65
C PRO A 251 0.47 6.39 -13.00
N LYS A 252 0.45 7.63 -12.51
CA LYS A 252 1.64 8.48 -12.53
C LYS A 252 2.75 7.80 -11.73
N GLY A 253 3.99 7.87 -12.21
CA GLY A 253 5.13 7.17 -11.62
C GLY A 253 5.31 5.71 -12.02
N ALA A 254 4.42 5.13 -12.85
CA ALA A 254 4.61 3.76 -13.37
C ALA A 254 5.97 3.59 -14.07
N LEU A 255 6.71 2.55 -13.69
CA LEU A 255 8.07 2.28 -14.19
C LEU A 255 8.05 1.84 -15.66
N GLN A 256 8.38 2.76 -16.56
CA GLN A 256 8.44 2.53 -18.00
C GLN A 256 9.69 1.72 -18.42
N SER A 257 9.72 1.20 -19.64
CA SER A 257 10.88 0.47 -20.18
C SER A 257 12.17 1.30 -20.20
N SER A 258 12.07 2.62 -20.39
CA SER A 258 13.20 3.55 -20.34
C SER A 258 13.87 3.62 -18.96
N PHE A 259 13.09 3.51 -17.88
CA PHE A 259 13.61 3.47 -16.51
C PHE A 259 14.57 2.30 -16.31
N TRP A 260 14.20 1.11 -16.78
CA TRP A 260 15.00 -0.11 -16.64
C TRP A 260 16.22 -0.18 -17.54
N ARG A 261 16.25 0.61 -18.63
CA ARG A 261 17.41 0.73 -19.53
C ARG A 261 18.43 1.76 -19.04
N SER A 262 18.06 2.59 -18.07
CA SER A 262 18.93 3.59 -17.42
C SER A 262 19.56 3.07 -16.15
#